data_AF-X1J181-F1
#
_entry.id   AF-X1J181-F1
#
_cell.length_a   1.000
_cell.length_b   1.000
_cell.length_c   1.000
_cell.angle_alpha   90.00
_cell.angle_beta   90.00
_cell.angle_gamma   90.00
#
_symmetry.space_group_name_H-M   'P 1'
#
loop_
_entity.id
_entity.type
_entity.pdbx_description
1 polymer ?
#
loop_
_entity_poly.entity_id
_entity_poly.type
_entity_poly.pdbx_seq_one_letter_code
_entity_poly.pdbx_strand_id
1 'polypeptide(L)'
;MIIKNFKPFEGQHCETTATGSLLLHQGINLSEPMLFGLGEGLSFIIWNMKTMDFPFIGGRIRTDLLTQNVTRHLNLKLNVWETSSLKKAWENVKENIDAEIPVGIKLDCYYLDYFTNKFHFAGHYVAMYGYDENNAYLADTIQQGGLVKTSLKNFELARNEKGRVEIGYGMQDEYRCKGYMTEAVKELINWTFNFNNVTEVIAETEKDNLPSHRVLENIGMEKYEEKE
;
A
#
# COMPACT_ATOMS: atom_id res chain seq x y z
N MET A 1 -20.35 -7.63 -14.12
CA MET A 1 -20.09 -6.66 -15.21
C MET A 1 -18.63 -6.73 -15.61
N ILE A 2 -18.30 -6.80 -16.90
CA ILE A 2 -16.92 -6.76 -17.40
C ILE A 2 -16.86 -5.78 -18.57
N ILE A 3 -15.92 -4.84 -18.54
CA ILE A 3 -15.71 -3.86 -19.61
C ILE A 3 -15.12 -4.59 -20.83
N LYS A 4 -15.90 -4.70 -21.91
CA LYS A 4 -15.59 -5.58 -23.07
C LYS A 4 -14.32 -5.21 -23.83
N ASN A 5 -13.99 -3.93 -23.91
CA ASN A 5 -12.86 -3.42 -24.70
C ASN A 5 -11.69 -2.93 -23.83
N PHE A 6 -11.64 -3.38 -22.57
CA PHE A 6 -10.55 -3.02 -21.68
C PHE A 6 -9.24 -3.63 -22.20
N LYS A 7 -8.20 -2.80 -22.30
CA LYS A 7 -6.84 -3.22 -22.67
C LYS A 7 -5.92 -2.89 -21.51
N PRO A 8 -5.24 -3.87 -20.90
CA PRO A 8 -4.26 -3.59 -19.86
C PRO A 8 -3.05 -2.89 -20.46
N PHE A 9 -2.46 -1.98 -19.70
CA PHE A 9 -1.14 -1.47 -20.00
C PHE A 9 -0.08 -2.48 -19.55
N GLU A 10 0.88 -2.77 -20.41
CA GLU A 10 1.95 -3.74 -20.15
C GLU A 10 3.16 -3.03 -19.49
N GLY A 11 3.11 -2.88 -18.16
CA GLY A 11 4.16 -2.24 -17.37
C GLY A 11 4.80 -3.16 -16.32
N GLN A 12 5.97 -2.76 -15.83
CA GLN A 12 6.73 -3.47 -14.78
C GLN A 12 6.48 -2.91 -13.39
N HIS A 13 6.06 -1.65 -13.27
CA HIS A 13 5.78 -1.01 -12.00
C HIS A 13 4.27 -0.84 -11.77
N CYS A 14 3.79 -1.24 -10.59
CA CYS A 14 2.35 -1.38 -10.33
C CYS A 14 1.56 -0.08 -10.49
N GLU A 15 2.04 1.06 -9.96
CA GLU A 15 1.33 2.34 -10.07
C GLU A 15 1.26 2.85 -11.52
N THR A 16 2.33 2.65 -12.29
CA THR A 16 2.38 3.03 -13.71
C THR A 16 1.54 2.09 -14.56
N THR A 17 1.51 0.81 -14.23
CA THR A 17 0.62 -0.16 -14.88
C THR A 17 -0.85 0.16 -14.65
N ALA A 18 -1.23 0.45 -13.41
CA ALA A 18 -2.59 0.85 -13.07
C ALA A 18 -2.95 2.16 -13.80
N THR A 19 -2.15 3.21 -13.65
CA THR A 19 -2.37 4.53 -14.29
C THR A 19 -2.40 4.43 -15.81
N GLY A 20 -1.45 3.71 -16.41
CA GLY A 20 -1.38 3.48 -17.85
C GLY A 20 -2.59 2.75 -18.39
N SER A 21 -3.12 1.77 -17.65
CA SER A 21 -4.33 1.03 -18.05
C SER A 21 -5.57 1.96 -18.06
N LEU A 22 -5.70 2.83 -17.07
CA LEU A 22 -6.79 3.81 -17.00
C LEU A 22 -6.70 4.84 -18.14
N LEU A 23 -5.49 5.35 -18.41
CA LEU A 23 -5.25 6.30 -19.49
C LEU A 23 -5.48 5.67 -20.87
N LEU A 24 -5.04 4.43 -21.07
CA LEU A 24 -5.25 3.70 -22.31
C LEU A 24 -6.75 3.50 -22.60
N HIS A 25 -7.56 3.24 -21.57
CA HIS A 25 -9.02 3.18 -21.70
C HIS A 25 -9.65 4.52 -22.12
N GLN A 26 -9.03 5.65 -21.75
CA GLN A 26 -9.42 6.99 -22.20
C GLN A 26 -8.83 7.36 -23.58
N GLY A 27 -8.15 6.42 -24.26
CA GLY A 27 -7.52 6.66 -25.56
C GLY A 27 -6.17 7.40 -25.48
N ILE A 28 -5.61 7.58 -24.28
CA ILE A 28 -4.32 8.22 -24.07
C ILE A 28 -3.24 7.13 -24.01
N ASN A 29 -2.44 7.04 -25.07
CA ASN A 29 -1.36 6.07 -25.17
C ASN A 29 -0.01 6.69 -24.78
N LEU A 30 0.56 6.23 -23.67
CA LEU A 30 1.86 6.67 -23.14
C LEU A 30 2.69 5.45 -22.79
N SER A 31 3.99 5.49 -23.09
CA SER A 31 4.92 4.45 -22.64
C SER A 31 5.22 4.57 -21.14
N GLU A 32 5.69 3.49 -20.51
CA GLU A 32 6.03 3.50 -19.07
C GLU A 32 7.10 4.56 -18.73
N PRO A 33 8.16 4.78 -19.54
CA PRO A 33 9.08 5.90 -19.34
C PRO A 33 8.43 7.28 -19.42
N MET A 34 7.41 7.46 -20.28
CA MET A 34 6.66 8.73 -20.35
C MET A 34 5.81 8.93 -19.11
N LEU A 35 5.12 7.89 -18.64
CA LEU A 35 4.37 7.93 -17.37
C LEU A 35 5.31 8.26 -16.20
N PHE A 36 6.48 7.64 -16.17
CA PHE A 36 7.48 7.90 -15.14
C PHE A 36 8.04 9.32 -15.22
N GLY A 37 8.33 9.83 -16.42
CA GLY A 37 8.79 11.21 -16.63
C GLY A 37 7.72 12.26 -16.25
N LEU A 38 6.49 12.10 -16.75
CA LEU A 38 5.36 12.98 -16.42
C LEU A 38 4.96 12.87 -14.95
N GLY A 39 5.18 11.72 -14.32
CA GLY A 39 4.95 11.51 -12.90
C GLY A 39 6.01 12.13 -11.99
N GLU A 40 7.05 12.77 -12.54
CA GLU A 40 8.23 13.22 -11.80
C GLU A 40 8.86 12.07 -11.00
N GLY A 41 8.90 10.88 -11.62
CA GLY A 41 9.19 9.62 -10.94
C GLY A 41 10.62 9.51 -10.42
N LEU A 42 11.58 10.21 -11.02
CA LEU A 42 12.95 10.31 -10.54
C LEU A 42 13.02 11.23 -9.33
N SER A 43 13.36 10.66 -8.18
CA SER A 43 13.67 11.40 -6.95
C SER A 43 14.82 10.72 -6.25
N PHE A 44 15.31 11.31 -5.16
CA PHE A 44 16.22 10.61 -4.27
C PHE A 44 15.87 10.95 -2.83
N ILE A 45 15.89 9.92 -1.98
CA ILE A 45 15.89 10.06 -0.53
C ILE A 45 17.13 9.34 -0.02
N ILE A 46 17.92 10.04 0.77
CA ILE A 46 18.99 9.43 1.55
C ILE A 46 18.52 9.49 2.98
N TRP A 47 18.22 8.33 3.54
CA TRP A 47 17.87 8.19 4.94
C TRP A 47 19.03 7.51 5.66
N ASN A 48 19.69 8.27 6.53
CA ASN A 48 20.85 7.82 7.28
C ASN A 48 20.59 8.01 8.77
N MET A 49 20.46 6.91 9.51
CA MET A 49 20.34 6.92 10.96
C MET A 49 21.59 6.33 11.60
N LYS A 50 21.95 6.79 12.79
CA LYS A 50 23.11 6.27 13.56
C LYS A 50 23.05 4.76 13.82
N THR A 51 21.85 4.18 13.76
CA THR A 51 21.58 2.76 14.01
C THR A 51 21.59 1.91 12.73
N MET A 52 21.82 2.50 11.56
CA MET A 52 21.89 1.78 10.28
C MET A 52 23.35 1.56 9.89
N ASP A 53 23.69 0.33 9.50
CA ASP A 53 25.03 0.01 8.98
C ASP A 53 25.33 0.74 7.66
N PHE A 54 24.29 1.00 6.86
CA PHE A 54 24.37 1.73 5.59
C PHE A 54 23.12 2.61 5.40
N PRO A 55 23.23 3.79 4.75
CA PRO A 55 22.08 4.64 4.49
C PRO A 55 21.10 3.97 3.52
N PHE A 56 19.81 4.09 3.79
CA PHE A 56 18.78 3.74 2.81
C PHE A 56 18.77 4.81 1.71
N ILE A 57 18.88 4.35 0.47
CA ILE A 57 18.79 5.21 -0.71
C ILE A 57 17.55 4.79 -1.49
N GLY A 58 16.51 5.62 -1.44
CA GLY A 58 15.38 5.50 -2.34
C GLY A 58 15.61 6.35 -3.58
N GLY A 59 15.27 5.85 -4.76
CA GLY A 59 15.51 6.52 -6.05
C GLY A 59 14.24 7.03 -6.75
N ARG A 60 13.13 7.16 -6.01
CA ARG A 60 11.82 7.40 -6.61
C ARG A 60 10.94 8.33 -5.78
N ILE A 61 10.03 8.99 -6.47
CA ILE A 61 8.96 9.77 -5.85
C ILE A 61 8.11 8.89 -4.91
N ARG A 62 7.52 9.54 -3.90
CA ARG A 62 6.54 8.92 -3.01
C ARG A 62 5.38 8.31 -3.82
N THR A 63 4.88 7.17 -3.36
CA THR A 63 3.66 6.55 -3.88
C THR A 63 2.49 7.52 -3.89
N ASP A 64 1.51 7.32 -4.78
CA ASP A 64 0.36 8.19 -5.04
C ASP A 64 0.72 9.50 -5.77
N LEU A 65 1.89 10.10 -5.51
CA LEU A 65 2.30 11.36 -6.15
C LEU A 65 2.61 11.17 -7.65
N LEU A 66 3.09 10.01 -8.07
CA LEU A 66 3.36 9.72 -9.47
C LEU A 66 2.08 9.87 -10.29
N THR A 67 0.99 9.21 -9.87
CA THR A 67 -0.32 9.30 -10.54
C THR A 67 -0.88 10.72 -10.52
N GLN A 68 -0.76 11.43 -9.39
CA GLN A 68 -1.19 12.82 -9.26
C GLN A 68 -0.43 13.74 -10.22
N ASN A 69 0.89 13.57 -10.34
CA ASN A 69 1.72 14.36 -11.25
C ASN A 69 1.41 14.07 -12.71
N VAL A 70 1.22 12.79 -13.09
CA VAL A 70 0.79 12.42 -14.45
C VAL A 70 -0.52 13.11 -14.80
N THR A 71 -1.54 13.00 -13.94
CA THR A 71 -2.85 13.63 -14.21
C THR A 71 -2.77 15.15 -14.25
N ARG A 72 -2.00 15.78 -13.35
CA ARG A 72 -1.76 17.23 -13.36
C ARG A 72 -1.11 17.70 -14.66
N HIS A 73 -0.05 17.05 -15.12
CA HIS A 73 0.65 17.43 -16.34
C HIS A 73 -0.14 17.16 -17.62
N LEU A 74 -1.06 16.19 -17.60
CA LEU A 74 -2.00 15.94 -18.69
C LEU A 74 -3.28 16.79 -18.61
N ASN A 75 -3.39 17.67 -17.60
CA ASN A 75 -4.58 18.48 -17.33
C ASN A 75 -5.87 17.63 -17.18
N LEU A 76 -5.74 16.46 -16.55
CA LEU A 76 -6.82 15.53 -16.25
C LEU A 76 -7.31 15.72 -14.81
N LYS A 77 -8.60 15.46 -14.58
CA LYS A 77 -9.17 15.41 -13.23
C LYS A 77 -8.97 14.02 -12.62
N LEU A 78 -8.19 13.94 -11.55
CA LEU A 78 -8.09 12.73 -10.73
C LEU A 78 -9.15 12.77 -9.63
N ASN A 79 -10.11 11.84 -9.66
CA ASN A 79 -11.04 11.63 -8.56
C ASN A 79 -10.51 10.50 -7.67
N VAL A 80 -10.33 10.78 -6.37
CA VAL A 80 -9.87 9.82 -5.37
C VAL A 80 -10.95 9.68 -4.32
N TRP A 81 -11.30 8.45 -3.97
CA TRP A 81 -12.24 8.12 -2.91
C TRP A 81 -11.58 7.22 -1.88
N GLU A 82 -11.62 7.63 -0.63
CA GLU A 82 -11.13 6.87 0.51
C GLU A 82 -12.22 6.79 1.57
N THR A 83 -12.44 5.60 2.13
CA THR A 83 -13.44 5.39 3.17
C THR A 83 -13.13 4.13 3.98
N SER A 84 -13.43 4.17 5.27
CA SER A 84 -13.35 3.01 6.17
C SER A 84 -14.56 2.07 6.09
N SER A 85 -15.61 2.43 5.34
CA SER A 85 -16.80 1.60 5.18
C SER A 85 -16.64 0.65 4.01
N LEU A 86 -16.55 -0.65 4.29
CA LEU A 86 -16.48 -1.72 3.28
C LEU A 86 -17.57 -1.59 2.21
N LYS A 87 -18.82 -1.42 2.66
CA LYS A 87 -19.99 -1.27 1.79
C LYS A 87 -19.85 -0.07 0.85
N LYS A 88 -19.58 1.13 1.39
CA LYS A 88 -19.43 2.35 0.58
C LYS A 88 -18.25 2.24 -0.39
N ALA A 89 -17.16 1.63 0.08
CA ALA A 89 -15.97 1.44 -0.73
C ALA A 89 -16.27 0.53 -1.93
N TRP A 90 -17.07 -0.53 -1.75
CA TRP A 90 -17.51 -1.41 -2.83
C TRP A 90 -18.51 -0.73 -3.76
N GLU A 91 -19.47 0.03 -3.23
CA GLU A 91 -20.42 0.82 -4.02
C GLU A 91 -19.71 1.78 -4.98
N ASN A 92 -18.71 2.53 -4.50
CA ASN A 92 -17.90 3.42 -5.34
C ASN A 92 -17.23 2.68 -6.52
N VAL A 93 -16.69 1.49 -6.28
CA VAL A 93 -16.08 0.67 -7.35
C VAL A 93 -17.13 0.21 -8.33
N LYS A 94 -18.22 -0.37 -7.82
CA LYS A 94 -19.28 -0.96 -8.60
C LYS A 94 -19.94 0.07 -9.52
N GLU A 95 -20.28 1.25 -9.01
CA GLU A 95 -20.91 2.33 -9.77
C GLU A 95 -20.05 2.76 -10.97
N ASN A 96 -18.73 2.85 -10.81
CA ASN A 96 -17.83 3.21 -11.91
C ASN A 96 -17.72 2.08 -12.95
N ILE A 97 -17.55 0.84 -12.50
CA ILE A 97 -17.47 -0.32 -13.42
C ILE A 97 -18.77 -0.52 -14.19
N ASP A 98 -19.92 -0.35 -13.54
CA ASP A 98 -21.24 -0.42 -14.17
C ASP A 98 -21.44 0.70 -15.21
N ALA A 99 -20.75 1.84 -15.04
CA ALA A 99 -20.68 2.94 -16.01
C ALA A 99 -19.58 2.77 -17.09
N GLU A 100 -18.98 1.58 -17.20
CA GLU A 100 -17.87 1.26 -18.11
C GLU A 100 -16.58 2.09 -17.88
N ILE A 101 -16.36 2.54 -16.64
CA ILE A 101 -15.17 3.27 -16.22
C ILE A 101 -14.31 2.35 -15.34
N PRO A 102 -13.12 1.92 -15.81
CA PRO A 102 -12.19 1.15 -14.97
C PRO A 102 -11.67 2.04 -13.83
N VAL A 103 -11.32 1.43 -12.71
CA VAL A 103 -10.88 2.15 -11.50
C VAL A 103 -9.51 1.67 -11.05
N GLY A 104 -8.66 2.61 -10.67
CA GLY A 104 -7.40 2.30 -9.98
C GLY A 104 -7.69 1.94 -8.52
N ILE A 105 -7.08 0.87 -8.04
CA ILE A 105 -7.25 0.37 -6.67
C ILE A 105 -5.87 0.26 -6.02
N LYS A 106 -5.73 0.86 -4.83
CA LYS A 106 -4.62 0.62 -3.92
C LYS A 106 -5.03 -0.47 -2.92
N LEU A 107 -4.17 -1.47 -2.71
CA LEU A 107 -4.48 -2.63 -1.89
C LEU A 107 -3.22 -3.31 -1.32
N ASP A 108 -3.40 -4.23 -0.38
CA ASP A 108 -2.36 -5.13 0.12
C ASP A 108 -2.28 -6.40 -0.73
N CYS A 109 -1.11 -6.67 -1.30
CA CYS A 109 -0.88 -7.84 -2.13
C CYS A 109 -0.98 -9.18 -1.39
N TYR A 110 -0.84 -9.19 -0.06
CA TYR A 110 -0.98 -10.39 0.77
C TYR A 110 -2.30 -11.13 0.48
N TYR A 111 -3.41 -10.41 0.40
CA TYR A 111 -4.72 -11.05 0.25
C TYR A 111 -5.02 -11.51 -1.18
N LEU A 112 -4.30 -11.02 -2.20
CA LEU A 112 -4.61 -11.31 -3.60
C LEU A 112 -4.33 -12.76 -3.98
N ASP A 113 -5.33 -13.48 -4.50
CA ASP A 113 -5.26 -14.94 -4.75
C ASP A 113 -4.14 -15.36 -5.70
N TYR A 114 -3.76 -14.50 -6.64
CA TYR A 114 -2.74 -14.77 -7.66
C TYR A 114 -1.31 -14.44 -7.20
N PHE A 115 -1.12 -13.76 -6.06
CA PHE A 115 0.20 -13.55 -5.48
C PHE A 115 0.70 -14.83 -4.81
N THR A 116 1.75 -15.42 -5.36
CA THR A 116 2.37 -16.66 -4.86
C THR A 116 3.19 -16.42 -3.59
N ASN A 117 3.93 -15.31 -3.54
CA ASN A 117 4.69 -14.91 -2.36
C ASN A 117 3.86 -13.95 -1.52
N LYS A 118 3.44 -14.43 -0.34
CA LYS A 118 2.57 -13.71 0.58
C LYS A 118 3.40 -12.87 1.57
N PHE A 119 3.34 -11.55 1.42
CA PHE A 119 3.86 -10.59 2.38
C PHE A 119 2.93 -9.39 2.43
N HIS A 120 2.83 -8.77 3.60
CA HIS A 120 2.01 -7.56 3.79
C HIS A 120 2.68 -6.36 3.13
N PHE A 121 2.01 -5.78 2.15
CA PHE A 121 2.43 -4.55 1.48
C PHE A 121 1.20 -3.81 0.96
N ALA A 122 0.61 -2.98 1.84
CA ALA A 122 -0.53 -2.10 1.58
C ALA A 122 -0.18 -0.86 0.72
N GLY A 123 0.58 -1.10 -0.36
CA GLY A 123 1.06 -0.10 -1.31
C GLY A 123 1.07 -0.60 -2.76
N HIS A 124 0.34 -1.69 -3.04
CA HIS A 124 0.24 -2.25 -4.39
C HIS A 124 -0.93 -1.63 -5.16
N TYR A 125 -0.76 -1.48 -6.47
CA TYR A 125 -1.74 -0.83 -7.35
C TYR A 125 -2.14 -1.74 -8.49
N VAL A 126 -3.44 -1.77 -8.76
CA VAL A 126 -4.03 -2.50 -9.88
C VAL A 126 -5.12 -1.66 -10.54
N ALA A 127 -5.42 -1.90 -11.81
CA ALA A 127 -6.63 -1.38 -12.43
C ALA A 127 -7.71 -2.47 -12.42
N MET A 128 -8.89 -2.17 -11.86
CA MET A 128 -10.05 -3.07 -11.92
C MET A 128 -10.91 -2.73 -13.13
N TYR A 129 -11.30 -3.74 -13.90
CA TYR A 129 -12.08 -3.58 -15.13
C TYR A 129 -13.37 -4.41 -15.16
N GLY A 130 -13.63 -5.18 -14.09
CA GLY A 130 -14.83 -5.98 -14.00
C GLY A 130 -14.98 -6.69 -12.68
N TYR A 131 -16.17 -7.23 -12.46
CA TYR A 131 -16.50 -8.15 -11.38
C TYR A 131 -17.61 -9.11 -11.81
N ASP A 132 -17.70 -10.26 -11.17
CA ASP A 132 -18.88 -11.14 -11.19
C ASP A 132 -19.38 -11.40 -9.76
N GLU A 133 -20.24 -12.40 -9.56
CA GLU A 133 -20.78 -12.74 -8.23
C GLU A 133 -19.69 -13.15 -7.23
N ASN A 134 -18.55 -13.64 -7.71
CA ASN A 134 -17.51 -14.27 -6.91
C ASN A 134 -16.15 -13.56 -7.01
N ASN A 135 -15.83 -12.90 -8.13
CA ASN A 135 -14.48 -12.41 -8.44
C ASN A 135 -14.45 -10.94 -8.85
N ALA A 136 -13.34 -10.28 -8.50
CA ALA A 136 -12.88 -9.04 -9.13
C ALA A 136 -11.88 -9.37 -10.25
N TYR A 137 -12.01 -8.68 -11.39
CA TYR A 137 -11.14 -8.80 -12.55
C TYR A 137 -10.21 -7.58 -12.61
N LEU A 138 -8.90 -7.85 -12.59
CA LEU A 138 -7.84 -6.87 -12.37
C LEU A 138 -6.80 -6.92 -13.49
N ALA A 139 -6.16 -5.79 -13.73
CA ALA A 139 -4.94 -5.66 -14.50
C ALA A 139 -3.80 -5.28 -13.56
N ASP A 140 -2.80 -6.15 -13.51
CA ASP A 140 -1.56 -6.01 -12.76
C ASP A 140 -0.37 -6.02 -13.75
N THR A 141 0.82 -5.84 -13.23
CA THR A 141 2.09 -5.97 -13.93
C THR A 141 2.21 -7.33 -14.64
N ILE A 142 2.98 -7.35 -15.73
CA ILE A 142 3.19 -8.58 -16.54
C ILE A 142 3.76 -9.71 -15.68
N GLN A 143 4.69 -9.38 -14.78
CA GLN A 143 5.31 -10.33 -13.84
C GLN A 143 4.30 -11.00 -12.89
N GLN A 144 3.15 -10.36 -12.62
CA GLN A 144 2.07 -10.94 -11.81
C GLN A 144 0.98 -11.62 -12.66
N GLY A 145 1.11 -11.63 -13.99
CA GLY A 145 0.21 -12.30 -14.93
C GLY A 145 -0.60 -11.37 -15.84
N GLY A 146 -0.46 -10.05 -15.74
CA GLY A 146 -1.19 -9.09 -16.57
C GLY A 146 -2.67 -9.04 -16.20
N LEU A 147 -3.52 -9.79 -16.91
CA LEU A 147 -4.94 -9.91 -16.57
C LEU A 147 -5.16 -11.04 -15.58
N VAL A 148 -5.59 -10.68 -14.38
CA VAL A 148 -5.70 -11.58 -13.24
C VAL A 148 -7.05 -11.43 -12.56
N LYS A 149 -7.38 -12.35 -11.66
CA LYS A 149 -8.60 -12.28 -10.86
C LYS A 149 -8.34 -12.72 -9.42
N THR A 150 -9.13 -12.17 -8.51
CA THR A 150 -9.17 -12.58 -7.09
C THR A 150 -10.62 -12.61 -6.63
N SER A 151 -10.94 -13.44 -5.64
CA SER A 151 -12.26 -13.50 -5.04
C SER A 151 -12.67 -12.14 -4.44
N LEU A 152 -13.96 -11.80 -4.49
CA LEU A 152 -14.47 -10.55 -3.90
C LEU A 152 -14.20 -10.47 -2.40
N LYS A 153 -14.20 -11.61 -1.70
CA LYS A 153 -13.82 -11.68 -0.28
C LYS A 153 -12.38 -11.21 -0.08
N ASN A 154 -11.44 -11.74 -0.84
CA ASN A 154 -10.03 -11.38 -0.70
C ASN A 154 -9.74 -9.98 -1.25
N PHE A 155 -10.47 -9.53 -2.28
CA PHE A 155 -10.43 -8.15 -2.74
C PHE A 155 -10.86 -7.16 -1.66
N GLU A 156 -11.92 -7.48 -0.91
CA GLU A 156 -12.39 -6.66 0.21
C GLU A 156 -11.34 -6.58 1.32
N LEU A 157 -10.75 -7.72 1.71
CA LEU A 157 -9.65 -7.77 2.68
C LEU A 157 -8.44 -6.96 2.20
N ALA A 158 -8.00 -7.17 0.95
CA ALA A 158 -6.86 -6.47 0.36
C ALA A 158 -7.01 -4.94 0.41
N ARG A 159 -8.22 -4.44 0.13
CA ARG A 159 -8.52 -2.99 0.15
C ARG A 159 -8.73 -2.42 1.54
N ASN A 160 -9.18 -3.25 2.47
CA ASN A 160 -9.45 -2.83 3.84
C ASN A 160 -8.25 -3.01 4.76
N GLU A 161 -7.14 -3.53 4.25
CA GLU A 161 -5.96 -3.75 5.07
C GLU A 161 -5.45 -2.43 5.63
N LYS A 162 -5.28 -2.41 6.95
CA LYS A 162 -5.14 -1.21 7.76
C LYS A 162 -3.67 -0.85 7.96
N GLY A 163 -2.90 -0.89 6.87
CA GLY A 163 -1.46 -0.59 6.80
C GLY A 163 -0.73 -0.80 8.12
N ARG A 164 -0.90 -1.99 8.67
CA ARG A 164 -0.38 -2.38 9.98
C ARG A 164 1.13 -2.45 9.88
N VAL A 165 1.82 -1.75 10.77
CA VAL A 165 3.29 -1.73 10.80
C VAL A 165 3.76 -2.37 12.09
N GLU A 166 4.68 -3.31 11.98
CA GLU A 166 5.36 -3.88 13.13
C GLU A 166 6.64 -3.11 13.44
N ILE A 167 6.84 -2.81 14.73
CA ILE A 167 8.08 -2.25 15.26
C ILE A 167 8.78 -3.29 16.14
N GLY A 168 10.10 -3.39 15.96
CA GLY A 168 10.99 -4.16 16.83
C GLY A 168 11.99 -3.25 17.52
N TYR A 169 12.38 -3.59 18.75
CA TYR A 169 13.35 -2.81 19.52
C TYR A 169 14.15 -3.69 20.48
N GLY A 170 15.40 -3.28 20.75
CA GLY A 170 16.30 -3.99 21.66
C GLY A 170 17.30 -3.03 22.32
N MET A 171 17.75 -3.36 23.53
CA MET A 171 18.68 -2.54 24.32
C MET A 171 19.75 -3.42 24.98
N GLN A 172 21.00 -2.99 24.86
CA GLN A 172 22.12 -3.57 25.62
C GLN A 172 21.91 -3.38 27.13
N ASP A 173 22.36 -4.36 27.91
CA ASP A 173 22.08 -4.46 29.35
C ASP A 173 22.45 -3.19 30.13
N GLU A 174 23.59 -2.58 29.82
CA GLU A 174 24.14 -1.40 30.51
C GLU A 174 23.29 -0.11 30.33
N TYR A 175 22.38 -0.11 29.35
CA TYR A 175 21.52 1.03 29.02
C TYR A 175 20.05 0.81 29.42
N ARG A 176 19.71 -0.33 30.02
CA ARG A 176 18.37 -0.63 30.51
C ARG A 176 18.02 0.22 31.74
N CYS A 177 16.72 0.32 32.03
CA CYS A 177 16.17 1.03 33.20
C CYS A 177 16.49 2.54 33.28
N LYS A 178 16.92 3.17 32.17
CA LYS A 178 17.23 4.60 32.09
C LYS A 178 16.17 5.43 31.34
N GLY A 179 15.05 4.83 30.94
CA GLY A 179 13.97 5.50 30.20
C GLY A 179 14.19 5.62 28.68
N TYR A 180 15.41 5.39 28.19
CA TYR A 180 15.76 5.56 26.78
C TYR A 180 14.87 4.76 25.81
N MET A 181 14.52 3.52 26.14
CA MET A 181 13.68 2.72 25.25
C MET A 181 12.26 3.28 25.14
N THR A 182 11.68 3.74 26.25
CA THR A 182 10.35 4.35 26.26
C THR A 182 10.32 5.59 25.36
N GLU A 183 11.33 6.46 25.46
CA GLU A 183 11.44 7.64 24.59
C GLU A 183 11.65 7.25 23.12
N ALA A 184 12.56 6.31 22.85
CA ALA A 184 12.87 5.87 21.49
C ALA A 184 11.66 5.22 20.78
N VAL A 185 10.96 4.31 21.46
CA VAL A 185 9.78 3.64 20.89
C VAL A 185 8.63 4.63 20.72
N LYS A 186 8.44 5.58 21.65
CA LYS A 186 7.42 6.64 21.49
C LYS A 186 7.68 7.51 20.26
N GLU A 187 8.90 7.98 20.06
CA GLU A 187 9.24 8.77 18.88
C GLU A 187 9.16 7.96 17.58
N LEU A 188 9.53 6.68 17.61
CA LEU A 188 9.35 5.77 16.49
C LEU A 188 7.87 5.61 16.11
N ILE A 189 6.98 5.44 17.08
CA ILE A 189 5.53 5.35 16.84
C ILE A 189 5.00 6.67 16.26
N ASN A 190 5.36 7.80 16.86
CA ASN A 190 4.96 9.13 16.36
C ASN A 190 5.43 9.35 14.91
N TRP A 191 6.67 8.97 14.62
CA TRP A 191 7.22 9.04 13.27
C TRP A 191 6.47 8.12 12.30
N THR A 192 6.15 6.91 12.74
CA THR A 192 5.43 5.91 11.94
C THR A 192 4.03 6.38 11.56
N PHE A 193 3.33 7.09 12.44
CA PHE A 193 2.02 7.67 12.13
C PHE A 193 2.07 8.90 11.21
N ASN A 194 3.26 9.43 10.87
CA ASN A 194 3.38 10.45 9.82
C ASN A 194 3.21 9.88 8.40
N PHE A 195 3.19 8.55 8.25
CA PHE A 195 2.89 7.90 6.99
C PHE A 195 1.38 7.72 6.83
N ASN A 196 0.78 8.39 5.83
CA ASN A 196 -0.67 8.42 5.61
C ASN A 196 -1.33 7.03 5.46
N ASN A 197 -0.56 5.99 5.15
CA ASN A 197 -1.04 4.64 4.99
C ASN A 197 -0.94 3.79 6.26
N VAL A 198 -0.35 4.30 7.35
CA VAL A 198 -0.23 3.54 8.61
C VAL A 198 -1.37 3.88 9.53
N THR A 199 -2.20 2.88 9.85
CA THR A 199 -3.34 3.06 10.77
C THR A 199 -3.22 2.27 12.07
N GLU A 200 -2.26 1.36 12.14
CA GLU A 200 -1.98 0.57 13.34
C GLU A 200 -0.47 0.30 13.43
N VAL A 201 0.06 0.42 14.65
CA VAL A 201 1.43 0.00 14.96
C VAL A 201 1.37 -1.13 15.98
N ILE A 202 2.03 -2.23 15.69
CA ILE A 202 2.12 -3.39 16.58
C ILE A 202 3.57 -3.65 16.96
N ALA A 203 3.77 -4.36 18.06
CA ALA A 203 5.07 -4.89 18.46
C ALA A 203 4.84 -6.32 18.97
N GLU A 204 5.66 -7.25 18.51
CA GLU A 204 5.68 -8.62 19.04
C GLU A 204 6.83 -8.77 20.05
N THR A 205 6.54 -9.40 21.18
CA THR A 205 7.51 -9.65 22.26
C THR A 205 7.36 -11.06 22.81
N GLU A 206 8.45 -11.65 23.30
CA GLU A 206 8.41 -12.92 24.04
C GLU A 206 7.52 -12.81 25.28
N LYS A 207 6.75 -13.86 25.60
CA LYS A 207 5.77 -13.86 26.70
C LYS A 207 6.34 -13.51 28.07
N ASP A 208 7.57 -13.91 28.32
CA ASP A 208 8.27 -13.70 29.59
C ASP A 208 9.08 -12.39 29.61
N ASN A 209 9.09 -11.63 28.51
CA ASN A 209 9.79 -10.36 28.40
C ASN A 209 8.97 -9.20 28.98
N LEU A 210 8.68 -9.30 30.29
CA LEU A 210 7.99 -8.29 31.08
C LEU A 210 8.59 -6.87 30.95
N PRO A 211 9.93 -6.69 30.85
CA PRO A 211 10.50 -5.36 30.62
C PRO A 211 10.01 -4.72 29.32
N SER A 212 9.89 -5.49 28.24
CA SER A 212 9.40 -4.99 26.95
C SER A 212 7.91 -4.68 26.98
N HIS A 213 7.11 -5.49 27.68
CA HIS A 213 5.69 -5.21 27.91
C HIS A 213 5.50 -3.85 28.60
N ARG A 214 6.27 -3.58 29.66
CA ARG A 214 6.21 -2.30 30.37
C ARG A 214 6.59 -1.11 29.49
N VAL A 215 7.53 -1.27 28.55
CA VAL A 215 7.86 -0.19 27.60
C VAL A 215 6.64 0.16 26.75
N LEU A 216 5.94 -0.85 26.21
CA LEU A 216 4.76 -0.66 25.35
C LEU A 216 3.58 -0.09 26.12
N GLU A 217 3.31 -0.60 27.33
CA GLU A 217 2.26 -0.08 28.20
C GLU A 217 2.50 1.40 28.57
N ASN A 218 3.75 1.76 28.88
CA ASN A 218 4.10 3.14 29.25
C ASN A 218 3.89 4.17 28.13
N ILE A 219 3.85 3.72 26.87
CA ILE A 219 3.62 4.58 25.70
C ILE A 219 2.18 4.46 25.17
N GLY A 220 1.31 3.77 25.91
CA GLY A 220 -0.12 3.68 25.62
C GLY A 220 -0.49 2.58 24.62
N MET A 221 0.41 1.63 24.34
CA MET A 221 0.04 0.44 23.56
C MET A 221 -0.71 -0.56 24.44
N GLU A 222 -1.68 -1.24 23.84
CA GLU A 222 -2.51 -2.25 24.50
C GLU A 222 -2.19 -3.64 23.94
N LYS A 223 -2.19 -4.64 24.83
CA LYS A 223 -2.01 -6.03 24.44
C LYS A 223 -3.21 -6.49 23.60
N TYR A 224 -2.97 -6.91 22.36
CA TYR A 224 -4.02 -7.29 21.41
C TYR A 224 -4.13 -8.81 21.17
N GLU A 225 -3.04 -9.57 21.32
CA GLU A 225 -3.00 -11.03 21.09
C GLU A 225 -1.91 -11.67 21.97
N GLU A 226 -2.12 -12.93 22.37
CA GLU A 226 -1.08 -13.81 22.95
C GLU A 226 -1.23 -15.20 22.31
N LYS A 227 -0.24 -15.64 21.54
CA LYS A 227 -0.21 -16.98 20.92
C LYS A 227 0.35 -18.00 21.90
N GLU A 228 -0.06 -19.27 21.87
CA GLU A 228 0.39 -20.33 22.81
C GLU A 228 1.91 -20.57 22.83
#